data_AF-A0A257KD69-F1
#
_entry.id   AF-A0A257KD69-F1
#
_cell.length_a   1.000
_cell.length_b   1.000
_cell.length_c   1.000
_cell.angle_alpha   90.00
_cell.angle_beta   90.00
_cell.angle_gamma   90.00
#
_symmetry.space_group_name_H-M   'P 1'
#
loop_
_entity.id
_entity.type
_entity.pdbx_description
1 polymer ?
#
loop_
_entity_poly.entity_id
_entity_poly.type
_entity_poly.pdbx_seq_one_letter_code
_entity_poly.pdbx_strand_id
1 'polypeptide(L)'
;MKQLLFIVMFCSALVSCEKKPKIEIYLLNRYIESTDGIPVQNIISYDQAKKGEAFELYKVHVRDHIRFDTITGECFSSGTFEAKVKDLQAKPFITDDEIRSFNLHNSNIYFSKAAKKKLYHLPIKPKIGRCHQFAICIDGKPTIFGYFSRISMGRYWPNTYTIRYFDMSKLDAKLKDTLGNDFIFGARNYGLLDSINEKELINAFKKSGRLKI
;
A
#
# COMPACT_ATOMS: atom_id res chain seq x y z
N MET A 1 23.63 13.44 52.06
CA MET A 1 24.10 12.74 50.83
C MET A 1 23.25 11.54 50.42
N LYS A 2 22.87 10.60 51.30
CA LYS A 2 22.05 9.42 50.93
C LYS A 2 20.67 9.76 50.34
N GLN A 3 20.03 10.85 50.79
CA GLN A 3 18.73 11.31 50.25
C GLN A 3 18.84 11.91 48.83
N LEU A 4 19.97 12.51 48.47
CA LEU A 4 20.19 13.07 47.14
C LEU A 4 20.39 11.97 46.09
N LEU A 5 21.02 10.86 46.47
CA LEU A 5 21.22 9.69 45.62
C LEU A 5 19.89 9.02 45.23
N PHE A 6 18.92 9.02 46.15
CA PHE A 6 17.59 8.42 45.93
C PHE A 6 16.76 9.22 44.93
N ILE A 7 16.87 10.55 44.93
CA ILE A 7 16.16 11.43 43.98
C ILE A 7 16.73 11.26 42.57
N VAL A 8 18.06 11.17 42.41
CA VAL A 8 18.69 10.93 41.11
C VAL A 8 18.33 9.54 40.55
N MET A 9 18.22 8.52 41.40
CA MET A 9 17.82 7.16 41.00
C MET A 9 16.32 7.05 40.65
N PHE A 10 15.46 7.87 41.25
CA PHE A 10 14.04 7.93 40.92
C PHE A 10 13.78 8.75 39.64
N CYS A 11 14.57 9.82 39.41
CA CYS A 11 14.52 10.60 38.17
C CYS A 11 15.05 9.83 36.95
N SER A 12 15.98 8.90 37.10
CA SER A 12 16.44 8.03 36.00
C SER A 12 15.47 6.89 35.67
N ALA A 13 14.52 6.57 36.55
CA ALA A 13 13.42 5.64 36.25
C ALA A 13 12.31 6.28 35.39
N LEU A 14 12.28 7.62 35.29
CA LEU A 14 11.41 8.38 34.38
C LEU A 14 12.04 8.56 32.99
N VAL A 15 13.16 7.87 32.70
CA VAL A 15 13.73 7.82 31.34
C VAL A 15 12.74 7.10 30.43
N SER A 16 11.87 7.93 29.86
CA SER A 16 11.06 7.81 28.66
C SER A 16 11.14 6.43 28.01
N CYS A 17 10.21 5.54 28.40
CA CYS A 17 9.80 4.47 27.51
C CYS A 17 9.07 5.13 26.34
N GLU A 18 9.82 5.62 25.34
CA GLU A 18 9.22 6.16 24.13
C GLU A 18 8.30 5.09 23.54
N LYS A 19 7.00 5.40 23.48
CA LYS A 19 6.02 4.49 22.92
C LYS A 19 6.41 4.23 21.47
N LYS A 20 6.73 2.96 21.16
CA LYS A 20 7.06 2.55 19.80
C LYS A 20 5.87 2.85 18.88
N PRO A 21 6.09 3.49 17.72
CA PRO A 21 5.02 3.76 16.77
C PRO A 21 4.37 2.45 16.33
N LYS A 22 3.04 2.42 16.36
CA LYS A 22 2.26 1.28 15.89
C LYS A 22 2.01 1.44 14.39
N ILE A 23 2.42 0.46 13.59
CA ILE A 23 2.26 0.46 12.13
C ILE A 23 1.26 -0.64 11.77
N GLU A 24 0.19 -0.31 11.08
CA GLU A 24 -0.87 -1.27 10.74
C GLU A 24 -1.32 -1.08 9.30
N ILE A 25 -1.87 -2.13 8.68
CA ILE A 25 -2.44 -2.03 7.33
C ILE A 25 -3.91 -2.39 7.40
N TYR A 26 -4.76 -1.46 6.99
CA TYR A 26 -6.21 -1.59 6.96
C TYR A 26 -6.69 -1.79 5.53
N LEU A 27 -7.71 -2.64 5.37
CA LEU A 27 -8.56 -2.60 4.20
C LEU A 27 -9.59 -1.48 4.35
N LEU A 28 -10.03 -0.92 3.23
CA LEU A 28 -11.12 0.03 3.21
C LEU A 28 -12.48 -0.68 3.30
N ASN A 29 -13.47 -0.01 3.90
CA ASN A 29 -14.84 -0.52 4.00
C ASN A 29 -15.67 -0.27 2.72
N ARG A 30 -15.18 0.59 1.84
CA ARG A 30 -15.71 0.88 0.50
C ARG A 30 -14.57 1.22 -0.44
N TYR A 31 -14.81 1.12 -1.74
CA TYR A 31 -13.85 1.62 -2.72
C TYR A 31 -13.92 3.16 -2.75
N ILE A 32 -12.77 3.82 -2.70
CA ILE A 32 -12.65 5.27 -2.87
C ILE A 32 -12.19 5.53 -4.29
N GLU A 33 -12.92 6.39 -4.97
CA GLU A 33 -12.57 6.79 -6.33
C GLU A 33 -11.25 7.55 -6.38
N SER A 34 -10.50 7.33 -7.46
CA SER A 34 -9.23 8.02 -7.66
C SER A 34 -9.44 9.52 -7.87
N THR A 35 -8.51 10.31 -7.35
CA THR A 35 -8.39 11.75 -7.60
C THR A 35 -7.67 12.07 -8.90
N ASP A 36 -7.02 11.07 -9.51
CA ASP A 36 -6.31 11.23 -10.77
C ASP A 36 -7.25 11.01 -11.97
N GLY A 37 -6.96 11.75 -13.04
CA GLY A 37 -7.63 11.60 -14.33
C GLY A 37 -9.14 11.87 -14.28
N ILE A 38 -9.78 11.74 -15.44
CA ILE A 38 -11.21 11.92 -15.58
C ILE A 38 -11.90 10.56 -15.78
N PRO A 39 -13.08 10.32 -15.18
CA PRO A 39 -13.83 9.09 -15.40
C PRO A 39 -14.03 8.84 -16.90
N VAL A 40 -13.67 7.65 -17.38
CA VAL A 40 -13.77 7.31 -18.81
C VAL A 40 -15.21 7.47 -19.33
N GLN A 41 -16.20 7.22 -18.47
CA GLN A 41 -17.62 7.41 -18.77
C GLN A 41 -17.99 8.86 -19.12
N ASN A 42 -17.20 9.84 -18.69
CA ASN A 42 -17.44 11.26 -18.97
C ASN A 42 -16.81 11.73 -20.30
N ILE A 43 -15.94 10.92 -20.91
CA ILE A 43 -15.19 11.28 -22.12
C ILE A 43 -15.79 10.63 -23.34
N ILE A 44 -16.26 9.40 -23.19
CA ILE A 44 -16.68 8.57 -24.32
C ILE A 44 -18.15 8.88 -24.64
N SER A 45 -18.38 9.74 -25.63
CA SER A 45 -19.53 9.51 -26.52
C SER A 45 -19.26 8.19 -27.27
N TYR A 46 -20.28 7.34 -27.38
CA TYR A 46 -20.18 5.97 -27.92
C TYR A 46 -19.43 5.88 -29.26
N ASP A 47 -19.47 6.95 -30.07
CA ASP A 47 -18.84 7.02 -31.40
C ASP A 47 -17.32 7.29 -31.38
N GLN A 48 -16.79 7.96 -30.35
CA GLN A 48 -15.34 8.17 -30.19
C GLN A 48 -14.62 6.94 -29.66
N ALA A 49 -15.36 6.06 -28.96
CA ALA A 49 -14.85 4.80 -28.42
C ALA A 49 -14.30 3.88 -29.51
N LYS A 50 -14.86 3.93 -30.72
CA LYS A 50 -14.67 2.93 -31.79
C LYS A 50 -13.26 2.85 -32.38
N LYS A 51 -12.31 3.72 -31.97
CA LYS A 51 -11.03 3.90 -32.67
C LYS A 51 -9.76 3.61 -31.85
N GLY A 52 -9.82 2.98 -30.67
CA GLY A 52 -8.58 2.64 -29.92
C GLY A 52 -8.75 1.63 -28.78
N GLU A 53 -7.66 1.33 -28.05
CA GLU A 53 -7.61 0.42 -26.90
C GLU A 53 -8.67 0.74 -25.81
N ALA A 54 -9.08 2.01 -25.71
CA ALA A 54 -10.18 2.45 -24.85
C ALA A 54 -11.51 1.69 -25.11
N PHE A 55 -11.74 1.21 -26.35
CA PHE A 55 -12.95 0.44 -26.71
C PHE A 55 -13.00 -0.93 -26.05
N GLU A 56 -11.86 -1.64 -26.04
CA GLU A 56 -11.79 -2.99 -25.49
C GLU A 56 -11.95 -2.95 -23.96
N LEU A 57 -11.41 -1.92 -23.32
CA LEU A 57 -11.66 -1.62 -21.91
C LEU A 57 -13.11 -1.23 -21.60
N TYR A 58 -13.81 -0.60 -22.56
CA TYR A 58 -15.21 -0.20 -22.42
C TYR A 58 -16.21 -1.38 -22.53
N LYS A 59 -15.82 -2.48 -23.18
CA LYS A 59 -16.60 -3.73 -23.31
C LYS A 59 -16.52 -4.60 -22.05
N VAL A 60 -15.34 -4.68 -21.43
CA VAL A 60 -15.17 -5.34 -20.14
C VAL A 60 -15.85 -4.45 -19.10
N HIS A 61 -16.77 -4.96 -18.28
CA HIS A 61 -17.68 -4.19 -17.42
C HIS A 61 -17.02 -3.39 -16.26
N VAL A 62 -16.05 -2.53 -16.57
CA VAL A 62 -15.15 -1.84 -15.62
C VAL A 62 -15.34 -0.31 -15.67
N ARG A 63 -16.34 0.19 -16.39
CA ARG A 63 -16.55 1.62 -16.66
C ARG A 63 -16.46 2.50 -15.42
N ASP A 64 -17.04 2.06 -14.30
CA ASP A 64 -17.14 2.90 -13.09
C ASP A 64 -15.79 3.23 -12.43
N HIS A 65 -14.69 2.52 -12.79
CA HIS A 65 -13.38 2.68 -12.12
C HIS A 65 -12.24 3.01 -13.07
N ILE A 66 -12.50 3.03 -14.38
CA ILE A 66 -11.48 3.42 -15.35
C ILE A 66 -11.43 4.94 -15.44
N ARG A 67 -10.22 5.45 -15.33
CA ARG A 67 -9.85 6.85 -15.49
C ARG A 67 -9.01 7.01 -16.73
N PHE A 68 -9.14 8.17 -17.36
CA PHE A 68 -8.29 8.59 -18.47
C PHE A 68 -7.37 9.70 -17.98
N ASP A 69 -6.08 9.51 -18.19
CA ASP A 69 -5.09 10.55 -17.99
C ASP A 69 -5.08 11.45 -19.23
N THR A 70 -5.51 12.71 -19.07
CA THR A 70 -5.57 13.68 -20.17
C THR A 70 -4.20 14.15 -20.63
N ILE A 71 -3.13 13.90 -19.86
CA ILE A 71 -1.76 14.27 -20.20
C ILE A 71 -1.13 13.17 -21.05
N THR A 72 -1.23 11.91 -20.59
CA THR A 72 -0.59 10.77 -21.28
C THR A 72 -1.48 10.12 -22.34
N GLY A 73 -2.80 10.34 -22.28
CA GLY A 73 -3.77 9.68 -23.15
C GLY A 73 -4.03 8.21 -22.79
N GLU A 74 -3.52 7.74 -21.65
CA GLU A 74 -3.65 6.35 -21.20
C GLU A 74 -4.83 6.16 -20.23
N CYS A 75 -5.42 4.96 -20.25
CA CYS A 75 -6.46 4.56 -19.31
C CYS A 75 -5.86 3.79 -18.13
N PHE A 76 -6.34 4.06 -16.91
CA PHE A 76 -5.90 3.37 -15.69
C PHE A 76 -7.06 3.07 -14.74
N SER A 77 -6.86 2.13 -13.81
CA SER A 77 -7.88 1.74 -12.82
C SER A 77 -7.43 1.88 -11.36
N SER A 78 -6.18 2.26 -11.14
CA SER A 78 -5.55 2.34 -9.82
C SER A 78 -4.73 3.63 -9.67
N GLY A 79 -5.40 4.78 -9.68
CA GLY A 79 -4.75 6.07 -9.41
C GLY A 79 -4.69 6.39 -7.92
N THR A 80 -4.19 7.57 -7.58
CA THR A 80 -4.12 8.03 -6.19
C THR A 80 -5.51 8.25 -5.59
N PHE A 81 -5.60 8.06 -4.28
CA PHE A 81 -6.76 8.32 -3.47
C PHE A 81 -6.31 8.61 -2.03
N GLU A 82 -7.19 9.23 -1.24
CA GLU A 82 -6.98 9.45 0.19
C GLU A 82 -8.13 8.82 0.97
N ALA A 83 -7.80 8.23 2.13
CA ALA A 83 -8.79 7.65 3.03
C ALA A 83 -8.72 8.31 4.40
N LYS A 84 -9.89 8.49 5.03
CA LYS A 84 -10.00 8.91 6.43
C LYS A 84 -10.24 7.68 7.31
N VAL A 85 -10.07 7.84 8.63
CA VAL A 85 -10.31 6.76 9.61
C VAL A 85 -11.69 6.10 9.41
N LYS A 86 -12.72 6.89 9.10
CA LYS A 86 -14.09 6.39 8.85
C LYS A 86 -14.23 5.51 7.59
N ASP A 87 -13.29 5.59 6.65
CA ASP A 87 -13.30 4.79 5.42
C ASP A 87 -12.60 3.43 5.62
N LEU A 88 -11.99 3.20 6.78
CA LEU A 88 -11.29 1.95 7.11
C LEU A 88 -12.26 0.90 7.66
N GLN A 89 -11.88 -0.37 7.51
CA GLN A 89 -12.49 -1.46 8.28
C GLN A 89 -12.17 -1.30 9.77
N ALA A 90 -13.06 -1.81 10.63
CA ALA A 90 -12.94 -1.64 12.09
C ALA A 90 -11.69 -2.30 12.70
N LYS A 91 -11.10 -3.30 12.03
CA LYS A 91 -9.90 -4.01 12.47
C LYS A 91 -8.82 -3.96 11.39
N PRO A 92 -7.53 -3.90 11.78
CA PRO A 92 -6.44 -3.97 10.83
C PRO A 92 -6.46 -5.32 10.11
N PHE A 93 -6.20 -5.29 8.81
CA PHE A 93 -6.00 -6.50 8.03
C PHE A 93 -4.63 -7.14 8.38
N ILE A 94 -3.58 -6.32 8.45
CA ILE A 94 -2.26 -6.68 8.96
C ILE A 94 -1.98 -5.88 10.23
N THR A 95 -1.71 -6.56 11.34
CA THR A 95 -1.39 -5.95 12.63
C THR A 95 0.08 -5.55 12.73
N ASP A 96 0.42 -4.71 13.71
CA ASP A 96 1.81 -4.27 13.93
C ASP A 96 2.82 -5.40 14.11
N ASP A 97 2.49 -6.42 14.90
CA ASP A 97 3.35 -7.60 15.11
C ASP A 97 3.55 -8.46 13.85
N GLU A 98 2.66 -8.32 12.87
CA GLU A 98 2.77 -9.02 11.59
C GLU A 98 3.67 -8.28 10.59
N ILE A 99 4.06 -7.04 10.90
CA ILE A 99 4.99 -6.22 10.12
C ILE A 99 6.39 -6.33 10.72
N ARG A 100 7.31 -7.00 10.00
CA ARG A 100 8.66 -7.31 10.50
C ARG A 100 9.65 -6.18 10.31
N SER A 101 9.76 -5.67 9.09
CA SER A 101 10.73 -4.61 8.77
C SER A 101 10.37 -3.91 7.48
N PHE A 102 10.86 -2.69 7.29
CA PHE A 102 10.88 -2.00 6.01
C PHE A 102 12.32 -1.87 5.54
N ASN A 103 12.61 -2.29 4.31
CA ASN A 103 13.91 -2.12 3.68
C ASN A 103 13.84 -0.93 2.72
N LEU A 104 14.64 0.09 3.02
CA LEU A 104 14.66 1.34 2.28
C LEU A 104 15.27 1.18 0.89
N HIS A 105 16.29 0.35 0.73
CA HIS A 105 16.99 0.15 -0.54
C HIS A 105 16.06 -0.38 -1.64
N ASN A 106 15.16 -1.31 -1.30
CA ASN A 106 14.22 -1.88 -2.26
C ASN A 106 12.78 -1.41 -2.06
N SER A 107 12.50 -0.59 -1.05
CA SER A 107 11.16 -0.13 -0.68
C SER A 107 10.18 -1.28 -0.35
N ASN A 108 10.69 -2.36 0.27
CA ASN A 108 9.87 -3.52 0.64
C ASN A 108 9.52 -3.53 2.14
N ILE A 109 8.26 -3.81 2.50
CA ILE A 109 7.92 -4.26 3.86
C ILE A 109 7.92 -5.80 3.89
N TYR A 110 8.59 -6.35 4.90
CA TYR A 110 8.66 -7.77 5.19
C TYR A 110 7.55 -8.14 6.17
N PHE A 111 6.86 -9.23 5.88
CA PHE A 111 5.69 -9.66 6.65
C PHE A 111 5.95 -10.97 7.41
N SER A 112 5.21 -11.18 8.48
CA SER A 112 5.14 -12.48 9.15
C SER A 112 4.48 -13.53 8.25
N LYS A 113 4.69 -14.82 8.56
CA LYS A 113 4.01 -15.94 7.85
C LYS A 113 2.48 -15.83 7.93
N ALA A 114 1.94 -15.31 9.03
CA ALA A 114 0.50 -15.10 9.21
C ALA A 114 -0.03 -14.01 8.25
N ALA A 115 0.66 -12.87 8.15
CA ALA A 115 0.32 -11.81 7.19
C ALA A 115 0.39 -12.30 5.75
N LYS A 116 1.44 -13.05 5.38
CA LYS A 116 1.55 -13.67 4.05
C LYS A 116 0.36 -14.59 3.74
N LYS A 117 -0.09 -15.39 4.73
CA LYS A 117 -1.27 -16.24 4.58
C LYS A 117 -2.53 -15.40 4.37
N LYS A 118 -2.71 -14.28 5.08
CA LYS A 118 -3.85 -13.36 4.86
C LYS A 118 -3.83 -12.78 3.45
N LEU A 119 -2.69 -12.27 3.00
CA LEU A 119 -2.50 -11.74 1.64
C LEU A 119 -2.85 -12.79 0.59
N TYR A 120 -2.37 -14.03 0.77
CA TYR A 120 -2.67 -15.14 -0.13
C TYR A 120 -4.17 -15.42 -0.29
N HIS A 121 -4.92 -15.37 0.81
CA HIS A 121 -6.36 -15.63 0.82
C HIS A 121 -7.20 -14.38 0.52
N LEU A 122 -6.56 -13.24 0.26
CA LEU A 122 -7.28 -12.02 -0.11
C LEU A 122 -8.02 -12.28 -1.44
N PRO A 123 -9.37 -12.23 -1.45
CA PRO A 123 -10.16 -12.70 -2.58
C PRO A 123 -9.87 -11.87 -3.82
N ILE A 124 -9.66 -12.52 -4.97
CA ILE A 124 -9.58 -11.82 -6.24
C ILE A 124 -10.97 -11.29 -6.53
N LYS A 125 -11.12 -9.97 -6.70
CA LYS A 125 -12.38 -9.44 -7.21
C LYS A 125 -12.47 -9.79 -8.70
N PRO A 126 -13.45 -10.60 -9.12
CA PRO A 126 -13.50 -11.19 -10.47
C PRO A 126 -13.76 -10.16 -11.58
N LYS A 127 -14.12 -8.92 -11.21
CA LYS A 127 -14.16 -7.80 -12.15
C LYS A 127 -12.74 -7.30 -12.37
N ILE A 128 -12.18 -7.67 -13.52
CA ILE A 128 -10.88 -7.22 -14.03
C ILE A 128 -10.69 -5.74 -13.67
N GLY A 129 -9.67 -5.43 -12.87
CA GLY A 129 -9.29 -4.04 -12.51
C GLY A 129 -9.57 -3.61 -11.06
N ARG A 130 -10.38 -4.31 -10.26
CA ARG A 130 -10.59 -3.92 -8.85
C ARG A 130 -9.63 -4.63 -7.89
N CYS A 131 -8.46 -4.05 -7.69
CA CYS A 131 -7.62 -4.42 -6.56
C CYS A 131 -8.19 -3.92 -5.24
N HIS A 132 -7.84 -4.61 -4.16
CA HIS A 132 -8.22 -4.14 -2.82
C HIS A 132 -7.37 -2.93 -2.47
N GLN A 133 -8.03 -1.82 -2.12
CA GLN A 133 -7.38 -0.66 -1.57
C GLN A 133 -6.94 -0.94 -0.13
N PHE A 134 -5.80 -0.37 0.25
CA PHE A 134 -5.30 -0.38 1.61
C PHE A 134 -4.92 1.02 2.08
N ALA A 135 -4.91 1.19 3.40
CA ALA A 135 -4.25 2.30 4.06
C ALA A 135 -3.23 1.75 5.08
N ILE A 136 -1.97 2.19 4.99
CA ILE A 136 -1.00 2.03 6.08
C ILE A 136 -1.26 3.14 7.07
N CYS A 137 -1.49 2.75 8.32
CA CYS A 137 -1.72 3.65 9.42
C CYS A 137 -0.53 3.67 10.38
N ILE A 138 -0.19 4.85 10.88
CA ILE A 138 0.79 5.07 11.95
C ILE A 138 0.03 5.59 13.15
N ASP A 139 0.06 4.87 14.26
CA ASP A 139 -0.69 5.18 15.48
C ASP A 139 -2.19 5.45 15.24
N GLY A 140 -2.78 4.71 14.28
CA GLY A 140 -4.18 4.83 13.89
C GLY A 140 -4.49 5.94 12.88
N LYS A 141 -3.51 6.79 12.54
CA LYS A 141 -3.66 7.82 11.48
C LYS A 141 -3.34 7.19 10.11
N PRO A 142 -4.26 7.25 9.12
CA PRO A 142 -3.96 6.84 7.75
C PRO A 142 -2.88 7.74 7.13
N THR A 143 -1.83 7.14 6.56
CA THR A 143 -0.66 7.88 6.04
C THR A 143 -0.32 7.52 4.60
N ILE A 144 -0.31 6.22 4.24
CA ILE A 144 -0.01 5.75 2.88
C ILE A 144 -1.21 5.00 2.33
N PHE A 145 -1.57 5.25 1.08
CA PHE A 145 -2.73 4.67 0.41
C PHE A 145 -2.30 3.92 -0.84
N GLY A 146 -2.82 2.72 -1.04
CA GLY A 146 -2.41 1.95 -2.20
C GLY A 146 -3.29 0.76 -2.46
N TYR A 147 -2.79 -0.16 -3.26
CA TYR A 147 -3.54 -1.32 -3.73
C TYR A 147 -2.76 -2.62 -3.54
N PHE A 148 -3.45 -3.69 -3.15
CA PHE A 148 -2.90 -5.04 -3.15
C PHE A 148 -2.96 -5.63 -4.57
N SER A 149 -1.85 -6.15 -5.10
CA SER A 149 -1.80 -6.78 -6.42
C SER A 149 -1.24 -8.20 -6.37
N ARG A 150 -1.95 -9.15 -6.99
CA ARG A 150 -1.50 -10.56 -7.07
C ARG A 150 -0.62 -10.85 -8.30
N ILE A 151 -0.65 -9.99 -9.31
CA ILE A 151 0.06 -10.17 -10.57
C ILE A 151 0.76 -8.87 -10.99
N SER A 152 1.81 -9.00 -11.81
CA SER A 152 2.45 -7.85 -12.45
C SER A 152 1.48 -7.27 -13.48
N MET A 153 0.67 -6.30 -13.05
CA MET A 153 -0.20 -5.52 -13.93
C MET A 153 0.64 -4.32 -14.39
N GLY A 154 1.00 -4.26 -15.67
CA GLY A 154 1.83 -3.19 -16.25
C GLY A 154 1.13 -1.82 -16.24
N ARG A 155 0.84 -1.28 -17.43
CA ARG A 155 0.38 0.12 -17.66
C ARG A 155 -0.90 0.58 -16.93
N TYR A 156 -1.59 -0.31 -16.22
CA TYR A 156 -2.88 -0.01 -15.57
C TYR A 156 -2.77 0.72 -14.22
N TRP A 157 -1.55 0.94 -13.72
CA TRP A 157 -1.23 1.43 -12.37
C TRP A 157 -0.20 2.57 -12.37
N PRO A 158 -0.36 3.62 -13.19
CA PRO A 158 0.51 4.77 -13.05
C PRO A 158 0.31 5.40 -11.67
N ASN A 159 1.42 5.64 -10.96
CA ASN A 159 1.49 6.56 -9.82
C ASN A 159 0.81 6.16 -8.48
N THR A 160 0.71 4.87 -8.13
CA THR A 160 0.19 4.44 -6.81
C THR A 160 1.12 3.48 -6.05
N TYR A 161 1.03 3.45 -4.72
CA TYR A 161 1.69 2.44 -3.89
C TYR A 161 1.04 1.07 -4.11
N THR A 162 1.88 0.03 -4.17
CA THR A 162 1.42 -1.34 -4.41
C THR A 162 2.05 -2.33 -3.45
N ILE A 163 1.21 -3.17 -2.83
CA ILE A 163 1.68 -4.36 -2.11
C ILE A 163 1.46 -5.55 -3.02
N ARG A 164 2.56 -6.09 -3.58
CA ARG A 164 2.50 -7.26 -4.43
C ARG A 164 2.49 -8.51 -3.57
N TYR A 165 1.80 -9.55 -4.00
CA TYR A 165 1.84 -10.84 -3.31
C TYR A 165 1.65 -11.97 -4.32
N PHE A 166 2.47 -13.01 -4.21
CA PHE A 166 2.42 -14.15 -5.11
C PHE A 166 2.08 -15.42 -4.36
N ASP A 167 1.46 -16.36 -5.08
CA ASP A 167 1.38 -17.73 -4.60
C ASP A 167 2.73 -18.41 -4.81
N MET A 168 3.58 -18.38 -3.79
CA MET A 168 4.90 -19.01 -3.86
C MET A 168 4.80 -20.53 -4.10
N SER A 169 3.69 -21.19 -3.77
CA SER A 169 3.56 -22.64 -4.02
C SER A 169 3.50 -22.98 -5.51
N LYS A 170 3.17 -21.99 -6.36
CA LYS A 170 3.02 -22.13 -7.80
C LYS A 170 4.21 -21.59 -8.61
N LEU A 171 5.23 -21.06 -7.93
CA LEU A 171 6.45 -20.56 -8.58
C LEU A 171 7.53 -21.65 -8.60
N ASP A 172 8.27 -21.72 -9.72
CA ASP A 172 9.46 -22.56 -9.80
C ASP A 172 10.57 -22.06 -8.84
N ALA A 173 11.56 -22.91 -8.57
CA ALA A 173 12.64 -22.61 -7.62
C ALA A 173 13.50 -21.40 -8.04
N LYS A 174 13.70 -21.17 -9.33
CA LYS A 174 14.49 -20.06 -9.89
C LYS A 174 13.76 -18.73 -9.73
N LEU A 175 12.44 -18.73 -9.92
CA LEU A 175 11.57 -17.57 -9.64
C LEU A 175 11.47 -17.29 -8.15
N LYS A 176 11.48 -18.30 -7.28
CA LYS A 176 11.49 -18.11 -5.82
C LYS A 176 12.75 -17.43 -5.31
N ASP A 177 13.91 -17.77 -5.87
CA ASP A 177 15.20 -17.12 -5.53
C ASP A 177 15.28 -15.69 -6.07
N THR A 178 14.76 -15.46 -7.28
CA THR A 178 14.77 -14.12 -7.91
C THR A 178 13.75 -13.18 -7.27
N LEU A 179 12.58 -13.71 -6.92
CA LEU A 179 11.46 -13.01 -6.28
C LEU A 179 11.41 -13.31 -4.78
N GLY A 180 12.56 -13.49 -4.11
CA GLY A 180 12.75 -13.72 -2.66
C GLY A 180 11.56 -13.38 -1.73
N ASN A 181 11.33 -14.19 -0.70
CA ASN A 181 10.10 -14.34 0.09
C ASN A 181 9.17 -13.15 0.51
N ASP A 182 9.44 -11.87 0.21
CA ASP A 182 8.75 -10.67 0.67
C ASP A 182 8.85 -9.52 -0.35
N PHE A 183 7.80 -9.25 -1.13
CA PHE A 183 7.79 -8.14 -2.09
C PHE A 183 6.59 -7.23 -1.93
N ILE A 184 6.78 -6.08 -1.29
CA ILE A 184 6.00 -4.88 -1.62
C ILE A 184 6.70 -4.20 -2.77
N PHE A 185 5.96 -3.69 -3.76
CA PHE A 185 6.50 -2.84 -4.80
C PHE A 185 5.88 -1.45 -4.62
N GLY A 186 6.41 -0.68 -3.67
CA GLY A 186 5.96 0.69 -3.45
C GLY A 186 6.75 1.60 -4.38
N ALA A 187 6.27 1.86 -5.58
CA ALA A 187 6.78 2.99 -6.33
C ALA A 187 5.67 3.67 -7.15
N ARG A 188 5.39 4.92 -6.79
CA ARG A 188 5.21 5.95 -7.81
C ARG A 188 6.47 5.93 -8.68
N ASN A 189 6.39 5.38 -9.90
CA ASN A 189 7.39 5.51 -10.96
C ASN A 189 8.87 5.41 -10.55
N TYR A 190 9.26 4.40 -9.76
CA TYR A 190 10.67 4.12 -9.44
C TYR A 190 11.46 5.33 -8.87
N GLY A 191 10.77 6.31 -8.28
CA GLY A 191 11.38 7.51 -7.70
C GLY A 191 11.87 7.29 -6.26
N LEU A 192 12.69 8.20 -5.76
CA LEU A 192 13.06 8.24 -4.34
C LEU A 192 11.82 8.50 -3.48
N LEU A 193 11.69 7.80 -2.35
CA LEU A 193 10.65 8.05 -1.35
C LEU A 193 10.93 9.38 -0.63
N ASP A 194 10.31 10.47 -1.09
CA ASP A 194 10.64 11.83 -0.66
C ASP A 194 9.46 12.66 -0.14
N SER A 195 8.23 12.16 -0.25
CA SER A 195 7.02 12.82 0.24
C SER A 195 6.98 12.88 1.76
N ILE A 196 6.17 13.80 2.31
CA ILE A 196 5.97 13.95 3.76
C ILE A 196 5.46 12.63 4.37
N ASN A 197 4.51 11.97 3.71
CA ASN A 197 3.93 10.71 4.18
C ASN A 197 4.93 9.55 4.17
N GLU A 198 5.82 9.51 3.17
CA GLU A 198 6.91 8.51 3.12
C GLU A 198 7.93 8.75 4.23
N LYS A 199 8.28 10.02 4.50
CA LYS A 199 9.15 10.39 5.61
C LYS A 199 8.52 10.02 6.96
N GLU A 200 7.21 10.21 7.14
CA GLU A 200 6.48 9.74 8.32
C GLU A 200 6.61 8.21 8.48
N LEU A 201 6.40 7.45 7.41
CA LEU A 201 6.52 5.98 7.43
C LEU A 201 7.95 5.52 7.75
N ILE A 202 8.96 6.09 7.09
CA ILE A 202 10.37 5.77 7.31
C ILE A 202 10.75 6.06 8.77
N ASN A 203 10.30 7.19 9.32
CA ASN A 203 10.54 7.54 10.71
C ASN A 203 9.84 6.57 11.70
N ALA A 204 8.63 6.10 11.39
CA ALA A 204 7.94 5.10 12.22
C ALA A 204 8.70 3.76 12.24
N PHE A 205 9.21 3.30 11.09
CA PHE A 205 10.05 2.11 11.01
C PHE A 205 11.40 2.30 11.74
N LYS A 206 12.01 3.49 11.61
CA LYS A 206 13.26 3.82 12.31
C LYS A 206 13.08 3.78 13.83
N LYS A 207 12.08 4.48 14.36
CA LYS A 207 11.78 4.53 15.80
C LYS A 207 11.37 3.18 16.40
N SER A 208 10.76 2.31 15.61
CA SER A 208 10.41 0.96 16.06
C SER A 208 11.57 -0.06 15.95
N GLY A 209 12.74 0.35 15.45
CA GLY A 209 13.89 -0.55 15.23
C GLY A 209 13.67 -1.55 14.09
N ARG A 210 12.73 -1.25 13.19
CA ARG A 210 12.29 -2.12 12.07
C ARG A 210 12.71 -1.59 10.70
N LEU A 211 13.50 -0.52 10.64
CA LEU A 211 14.08 -0.01 9.40
C LEU A 211 15.36 -0.78 9.05
N LYS A 212 15.46 -1.27 7.82
CA LYS A 212 16.67 -1.78 7.20
C LYS A 212 17.13 -0.78 6.15
N ILE A 213 18.41 -0.44 6.18
CA ILE A 213 19.06 0.49 5.25
C ILE A 213 19.87 -0.35 4.27
#